data_AF-A0A7Y9FCQ4-F1
#
_entry.id   AF-A0A7Y9FCQ4-F1
#
_cell.length_a   1.000
_cell.length_b   1.000
_cell.length_c   1.000
_cell.angle_alpha   90.00
_cell.angle_beta   90.00
_cell.angle_gamma   90.00
#
_symmetry.space_group_name_H-M   'P 1'
#
loop_
_entity.id
_entity.type
_entity.pdbx_description
1 polymer ?
#
loop_
_entity_poly.entity_id
_entity_poly.type
_entity_poly.pdbx_seq_one_letter_code
_entity_poly.pdbx_strand_id
1 'polypeptide(L)'
;MDAPPWDGTGPDDDLPTMPSAPLGTPADALELLLHLVGPEAAGRPALWFVLLDAARQPLPLVLPLTDVPPRPDTRTTHELARVLASVLTHDAPDGSVVVALVRAAGGDDGPFERDWSRAVHDACHHAGVTVWATLAIGAHRARVLHR
;
A
#
# COMPACT_ATOMS: atom_id res chain seq x y z
N MET A 1 7.92 -48.23 -3.93
CA MET A 1 7.30 -47.62 -2.73
C MET A 1 7.63 -46.15 -2.84
N ASP A 2 6.83 -45.46 -3.65
CA ASP A 2 7.05 -44.05 -4.00
C ASP A 2 6.69 -43.17 -2.81
N ALA A 3 7.60 -42.25 -2.48
CA ALA A 3 7.32 -41.19 -1.51
C ALA A 3 6.23 -40.26 -2.09
N PRO A 4 5.26 -39.80 -1.28
CA PRO A 4 4.28 -38.85 -1.76
C PRO A 4 4.96 -37.51 -2.13
N PRO A 5 4.55 -36.86 -3.24
CA PRO A 5 5.02 -35.53 -3.59
C PRO A 5 4.29 -34.54 -2.69
N TRP A 6 4.91 -34.18 -1.57
CA TRP A 6 4.56 -32.93 -0.92
C TRP A 6 5.23 -31.84 -1.76
N ASP A 7 4.53 -31.42 -2.80
CA ASP A 7 4.81 -30.16 -3.48
C ASP A 7 4.87 -29.07 -2.39
N GLY A 8 5.94 -28.29 -2.41
CA GLY A 8 6.26 -27.25 -1.44
C GLY A 8 5.34 -26.04 -1.47
N THR A 9 4.08 -26.19 -1.90
CA THR A 9 3.08 -25.13 -1.93
C THR A 9 2.38 -25.08 -0.58
N GLY A 10 3.09 -24.54 0.40
CA GLY A 10 2.47 -24.02 1.61
C GLY A 10 1.69 -22.73 1.31
N PRO A 11 0.86 -22.24 2.24
CA PRO A 11 0.13 -20.96 2.10
C PRO A 11 1.05 -19.73 1.92
N ASP A 12 2.37 -19.91 2.04
CA ASP A 12 3.38 -18.88 1.83
C ASP A 12 3.65 -18.60 0.32
N ASP A 13 3.24 -19.49 -0.59
CA ASP A 13 3.38 -19.31 -2.06
C ASP A 13 2.41 -18.25 -2.63
N ASP A 14 1.39 -17.85 -1.88
CA ASP A 14 0.43 -16.79 -2.26
C ASP A 14 0.87 -15.40 -1.78
N LEU A 15 2.01 -15.29 -1.08
CA LEU A 15 2.53 -14.00 -0.66
C LEU A 15 3.07 -13.22 -1.86
N PRO A 16 2.79 -11.91 -1.95
CA PRO A 16 3.36 -11.09 -3.00
C PRO A 16 4.88 -11.18 -2.97
N THR A 17 5.51 -11.32 -4.14
CA THR A 17 6.97 -11.28 -4.23
C THR A 17 7.45 -9.88 -3.87
N MET A 18 8.00 -9.73 -2.67
CA MET A 18 8.56 -8.48 -2.20
C MET A 18 10.03 -8.34 -2.61
N PRO A 19 10.51 -7.11 -2.88
CA PRO A 19 11.92 -6.87 -3.15
C PRO A 19 12.79 -7.33 -1.98
N SER A 20 13.89 -8.02 -2.26
CA SER A 20 14.88 -8.39 -1.24
C SER A 20 15.79 -7.25 -0.81
N ALA A 21 15.71 -6.10 -1.49
CA ALA A 21 16.48 -4.90 -1.20
C ALA A 21 15.55 -3.77 -0.71
N PRO A 22 16.06 -2.87 0.16
CA PRO A 22 15.29 -1.73 0.63
C PRO A 22 14.91 -0.77 -0.51
N LEU A 23 13.77 -0.11 -0.36
CA LEU A 23 13.35 0.93 -1.29
C LEU A 23 14.20 2.20 -1.08
N GLY A 24 14.94 2.59 -2.11
CA GLY A 24 15.79 3.77 -2.11
C GLY A 24 15.00 5.06 -2.36
N THR A 25 14.03 4.99 -3.28
CA THR A 25 13.27 6.15 -3.77
C THR A 25 11.75 5.88 -3.86
N PRO A 26 10.91 6.94 -3.86
CA PRO A 26 9.48 6.78 -4.14
C PRO A 26 9.16 6.17 -5.51
N ALA A 27 10.09 6.23 -6.48
CA ALA A 27 9.91 5.57 -7.77
C ALA A 27 10.02 4.03 -7.62
N ASP A 28 10.92 3.54 -6.77
CA ASP A 28 11.02 2.10 -6.46
C ASP A 28 9.73 1.60 -5.82
N ALA A 29 9.11 2.43 -4.95
CA ALA A 29 7.80 2.14 -4.37
C ALA A 29 6.70 2.08 -5.42
N LEU A 30 6.75 2.97 -6.42
CA LEU A 30 5.80 2.97 -7.53
C LEU A 30 5.92 1.71 -8.38
N GLU A 31 7.14 1.28 -8.71
CA GLU A 31 7.39 0.04 -9.45
C GLU A 31 6.86 -1.18 -8.70
N LEU A 32 7.13 -1.25 -7.38
CA LEU A 32 6.59 -2.30 -6.52
C LEU A 32 5.05 -2.31 -6.55
N LEU A 33 4.41 -1.18 -6.26
CA LEU A 33 2.94 -1.12 -6.21
C LEU A 33 2.28 -1.36 -7.56
N LEU A 34 2.91 -0.99 -8.68
CA LEU A 34 2.41 -1.35 -10.02
C LEU A 34 2.39 -2.87 -10.23
N HIS A 35 3.42 -3.58 -9.76
CA HIS A 35 3.47 -5.04 -9.82
C HIS A 35 2.39 -5.68 -8.93
N LEU A 36 2.23 -5.18 -7.70
CA LEU A 36 1.27 -5.69 -6.72
C LEU A 36 -0.18 -5.44 -7.11
N VAL A 37 -0.49 -4.24 -7.59
CA VAL A 37 -1.85 -3.85 -7.99
C VAL A 37 -2.27 -4.60 -9.25
N GLY A 38 -1.37 -4.70 -10.24
CA GLY A 38 -1.64 -5.44 -11.47
C GLY A 38 -2.97 -5.05 -12.14
N PRO A 39 -3.83 -6.02 -12.53
CA PRO A 39 -5.11 -5.76 -13.19
C PRO A 39 -6.09 -4.89 -12.40
N GLU A 40 -5.98 -4.83 -11.07
CA GLU A 40 -6.87 -4.02 -10.21
C GLU A 40 -6.70 -2.52 -10.47
N ALA A 41 -5.65 -2.09 -11.18
CA ALA A 41 -5.48 -0.72 -11.64
C ALA A 41 -6.64 -0.25 -12.55
N ALA A 42 -7.29 -1.18 -13.25
CA ALA A 42 -8.48 -0.92 -14.08
C ALA A 42 -9.81 -1.13 -13.33
N GLY A 43 -9.74 -1.47 -12.03
CA GLY A 43 -10.88 -1.80 -11.19
C GLY A 43 -11.54 -0.61 -10.50
N ARG A 44 -12.30 -0.94 -9.46
CA ARG A 44 -12.98 0.03 -8.58
C ARG A 44 -11.97 0.80 -7.74
N PRO A 45 -12.33 1.98 -7.21
CA PRO A 45 -11.46 2.71 -6.31
C PRO A 45 -11.01 1.85 -5.12
N ALA A 46 -9.71 1.88 -4.85
CA ALA A 46 -9.08 1.16 -3.75
C ALA A 46 -7.89 1.95 -3.20
N LEU A 47 -7.50 1.65 -1.97
CA LEU A 47 -6.23 2.06 -1.39
C LEU A 47 -5.37 0.82 -1.19
N TRP A 48 -4.09 0.90 -1.49
CA TRP A 48 -3.14 -0.18 -1.24
C TRP A 48 -2.04 0.33 -0.33
N PHE A 49 -1.72 -0.46 0.70
CA PHE A 49 -0.66 -0.13 1.65
C PHE A 49 0.44 -1.19 1.61
N VAL A 50 1.68 -0.71 1.56
CA VAL A 50 2.88 -1.49 1.84
C VAL A 50 3.54 -0.90 3.07
N LEU A 51 3.81 -1.74 4.05
CA LEU A 51 4.52 -1.34 5.26
C LEU A 51 6.01 -1.59 5.05
N LEU A 52 6.80 -0.65 5.54
CA LEU A 52 8.25 -0.69 5.48
C LEU A 52 8.80 -0.71 6.89
N ASP A 53 9.86 -1.48 7.11
CA ASP A 53 10.64 -1.36 8.34
C ASP A 53 11.48 -0.06 8.39
N ALA A 54 12.22 0.14 9.47
CA ALA A 54 13.09 1.30 9.67
C ALA A 54 14.19 1.44 8.60
N ALA A 55 14.59 0.33 7.95
CA ALA A 55 15.57 0.34 6.85
C ALA A 55 14.92 0.59 5.48
N ARG A 56 13.60 0.74 5.41
CA ARG A 56 12.77 0.79 4.19
C ARG A 56 12.70 -0.53 3.44
N GLN A 57 12.90 -1.64 4.15
CA GLN A 57 12.63 -2.97 3.62
C GLN A 57 11.12 -3.22 3.68
N PRO A 58 10.48 -3.60 2.55
CA PRO A 58 9.07 -3.95 2.56
C PRO A 58 8.80 -5.20 3.42
N LEU A 59 7.81 -5.11 4.29
CA LEU A 59 7.27 -6.29 4.97
C LEU A 59 6.54 -7.20 3.96
N PRO A 60 6.48 -8.52 4.17
CA PRO A 60 5.73 -9.46 3.33
C PRO A 60 4.20 -9.34 3.58
N LEU A 61 3.69 -8.12 3.61
CA LEU A 61 2.29 -7.79 3.89
C LEU A 61 1.84 -6.65 2.97
N VAL A 62 0.73 -6.87 2.27
CA VAL A 62 0.06 -5.87 1.44
C VAL A 62 -1.39 -5.77 1.91
N LEU A 63 -1.86 -4.55 2.19
CA LEU A 63 -3.21 -4.31 2.67
C LEU A 63 -4.02 -3.54 1.63
N PRO A 64 -4.84 -4.23 0.81
CA PRO A 64 -5.81 -3.57 -0.05
C PRO A 64 -7.08 -3.21 0.74
N LEU A 65 -7.50 -1.96 0.65
CA LEU A 65 -8.82 -1.50 1.03
C LEU A 65 -9.60 -1.24 -0.27
N THR A 66 -10.44 -2.20 -0.66
CA THR A 66 -11.25 -2.13 -1.88
C THR A 66 -12.57 -1.40 -1.65
N ASP A 67 -13.22 -1.00 -2.73
CA ASP A 67 -14.55 -0.37 -2.73
C ASP A 67 -14.64 0.89 -1.85
N VAL A 68 -13.56 1.69 -1.83
CA VAL A 68 -13.56 2.92 -1.03
C VAL A 68 -14.55 3.95 -1.58
N PRO A 69 -15.21 4.73 -0.70
CA PRO A 69 -16.15 5.73 -1.15
C PRO A 69 -15.46 6.84 -1.99
N PRO A 70 -16.22 7.59 -2.81
CA PRO A 70 -15.67 8.67 -3.62
C PRO A 70 -14.97 9.76 -2.80
N ARG A 71 -15.31 9.89 -1.52
CA ARG A 71 -14.67 10.80 -0.57
C ARG A 71 -14.35 10.07 0.73
N PRO A 72 -13.20 10.36 1.36
CA PRO A 72 -12.89 9.81 2.66
C PRO A 72 -13.83 10.36 3.74
N ASP A 73 -14.12 9.54 4.73
CA ASP A 73 -14.68 9.98 6.00
C ASP A 73 -13.64 9.80 7.12
N THR A 74 -13.67 10.70 8.10
CA THR A 74 -12.68 10.76 9.18
C THR A 74 -12.66 9.50 10.04
N ARG A 75 -13.81 8.85 10.25
CA ARG A 75 -13.88 7.66 11.10
C ARG A 75 -13.12 6.51 10.44
N THR A 76 -13.38 6.25 9.16
CA THR A 76 -12.72 5.19 8.39
C THR A 76 -11.22 5.42 8.27
N THR A 77 -10.78 6.65 7.99
CA THR A 77 -9.33 6.93 7.89
C THR A 77 -8.62 6.82 9.24
N HIS A 78 -9.24 7.21 10.34
CA HIS A 78 -8.69 7.02 11.69
C HIS A 78 -8.66 5.54 12.12
N GLU A 79 -9.66 4.74 11.75
CA GLU A 79 -9.65 3.28 11.95
C GLU A 79 -8.49 2.64 11.18
N LEU A 80 -8.34 2.99 9.91
CA LEU A 80 -7.24 2.53 9.07
C LEU A 80 -5.86 2.90 9.63
N ALA A 81 -5.65 4.16 10.01
CA ALA A 81 -4.39 4.62 10.58
C ALA A 81 -4.05 3.90 11.89
N ARG A 82 -5.04 3.58 12.73
CA ARG A 82 -4.83 2.76 13.94
C ARG A 82 -4.39 1.34 13.64
N VAL A 83 -4.94 0.72 12.59
CA VAL A 83 -4.50 -0.61 12.15
C VAL A 83 -3.04 -0.54 11.69
N LEU A 84 -2.69 0.43 10.85
CA LEU A 84 -1.31 0.61 10.38
C LEU A 84 -0.34 0.84 11.55
N ALA A 85 -0.70 1.69 12.51
CA ALA A 85 0.09 1.94 13.71
C ALA A 85 0.30 0.68 14.55
N SER A 86 -0.76 -0.14 14.70
CA SER A 86 -0.68 -1.40 15.46
C SER A 86 0.29 -2.38 14.81
N VAL A 87 0.26 -2.52 13.48
CA VAL A 87 1.17 -3.41 12.75
C VAL A 87 2.61 -2.91 12.85
N LEU A 88 2.84 -1.61 12.59
CA LEU A 88 4.19 -1.03 12.74
C LEU A 88 4.74 -1.18 14.16
N THR A 89 3.92 -0.96 15.19
CA THR A 89 4.35 -1.12 16.59
C THR A 89 4.82 -2.54 16.90
N HIS A 90 4.21 -3.55 16.29
CA HIS A 90 4.51 -4.95 16.56
C HIS A 90 5.64 -5.49 15.67
N ASP A 91 5.55 -5.25 14.36
CA ASP A 91 6.33 -5.94 13.34
C ASP A 91 7.46 -5.09 12.75
N ALA A 92 7.33 -3.76 12.81
CA ALA A 92 8.28 -2.81 12.20
C ALA A 92 8.36 -1.50 12.99
N PRO A 93 8.89 -1.51 14.23
CA PRO A 93 9.10 -0.29 14.99
C PRO A 93 9.92 0.73 14.19
N ASP A 94 9.56 2.01 14.30
CA ASP A 94 10.13 3.11 13.51
C ASP A 94 9.98 2.97 11.99
N GLY A 95 9.13 2.03 11.55
CA GLY A 95 8.76 1.84 10.17
C GLY A 95 7.84 2.92 9.62
N SER A 96 7.47 2.74 8.35
CA SER A 96 6.67 3.70 7.61
C SER A 96 5.73 3.00 6.63
N VAL A 97 4.87 3.76 5.97
CA VAL A 97 3.93 3.23 4.99
C VAL A 97 4.08 3.89 3.63
N VAL A 98 3.93 3.10 2.58
CA VAL A 98 3.60 3.57 1.22
C VAL A 98 2.11 3.38 1.03
N VAL A 99 1.44 4.40 0.49
CA VAL A 99 0.02 4.31 0.10
C VAL A 99 -0.13 4.56 -1.39
N ALA A 100 -0.88 3.69 -2.08
CA ALA A 100 -1.31 3.89 -3.45
C ALA A 100 -2.82 4.10 -3.53
N LEU A 101 -3.21 5.16 -4.23
CA LEU A 101 -4.59 5.52 -4.55
C LEU A 101 -4.90 4.95 -5.92
N VAL A 102 -5.71 3.89 -5.97
CA VAL A 102 -5.94 3.08 -7.17
C VAL A 102 -7.35 3.31 -7.68
N ARG A 103 -7.51 3.64 -8.97
CA ARG A 103 -8.81 3.61 -9.67
C ARG A 103 -8.58 3.67 -11.17
N ALA A 104 -9.47 3.07 -11.97
CA ALA A 104 -9.35 3.05 -13.44
C ALA A 104 -9.02 4.41 -14.08
N ALA A 105 -9.76 5.46 -13.72
CA ALA A 105 -9.58 6.83 -14.23
C ALA A 105 -8.52 7.65 -13.45
N GLY A 106 -7.72 6.99 -12.61
CA GLY A 106 -6.79 7.58 -11.65
C GLY A 106 -5.40 7.79 -12.23
N GLY A 107 -4.39 7.72 -11.36
CA GLY A 107 -2.98 7.78 -11.75
C GLY A 107 -2.40 9.18 -11.94
N ASP A 108 -3.03 10.19 -11.35
CA ASP A 108 -2.51 11.57 -11.28
C ASP A 108 -3.15 12.31 -10.10
N ASP A 109 -2.76 13.56 -9.85
CA ASP A 109 -3.25 14.38 -8.74
C ASP A 109 -4.66 14.96 -8.99
N GLY A 110 -5.66 14.09 -9.17
CA GLY A 110 -7.07 14.45 -9.32
C GLY A 110 -7.78 14.71 -7.99
N PRO A 111 -9.04 15.16 -7.99
CA PRO A 111 -9.79 15.42 -6.75
C PRO A 111 -9.87 14.24 -5.79
N PHE A 112 -10.10 13.03 -6.33
CA PHE A 112 -10.10 11.80 -5.54
C PHE A 112 -8.76 11.57 -4.86
N GLU A 113 -7.67 11.66 -5.62
CA GLU A 113 -6.32 11.47 -5.10
C GLU A 113 -5.98 12.52 -4.05
N ARG A 114 -6.43 13.76 -4.28
CA ARG A 114 -6.16 14.85 -3.35
C ARG A 114 -6.90 14.70 -2.02
N ASP A 115 -8.17 14.35 -2.07
CA ASP A 115 -9.01 14.21 -0.89
C ASP A 115 -8.53 13.02 -0.05
N TRP A 116 -8.30 11.87 -0.68
CA TRP A 116 -7.81 10.67 0.00
C TRP A 116 -6.39 10.80 0.51
N SER A 117 -5.46 11.35 -0.29
CA SER A 117 -4.09 11.61 0.17
C SER A 117 -4.09 12.46 1.43
N ARG A 118 -4.83 13.58 1.43
CA ARG A 118 -4.94 14.45 2.60
C ARG A 118 -5.49 13.71 3.82
N ALA A 119 -6.62 13.02 3.65
CA ALA A 119 -7.28 12.36 4.78
C ALA A 119 -6.46 11.21 5.38
N VAL A 120 -5.72 10.46 4.55
CA VAL A 120 -4.81 9.41 5.00
C VAL A 120 -3.60 10.02 5.72
N HIS A 121 -2.99 11.07 5.17
CA HIS A 121 -1.87 11.77 5.81
C HIS A 121 -2.27 12.35 7.17
N ASP A 122 -3.41 13.05 7.24
CA ASP A 122 -3.92 13.62 8.48
C ASP A 122 -4.14 12.50 9.53
N ALA A 123 -4.79 11.40 9.14
CA ALA A 123 -5.05 10.28 10.06
C ALA A 123 -3.77 9.57 10.52
N CYS A 124 -2.84 9.29 9.60
CA CYS A 124 -1.55 8.68 9.91
C CYS A 124 -0.72 9.55 10.85
N HIS A 125 -0.66 10.86 10.60
CA HIS A 125 0.01 11.81 11.49
C HIS A 125 -0.56 11.76 12.91
N HIS A 126 -1.89 11.75 13.07
CA HIS A 126 -2.53 11.63 14.39
C HIS A 126 -2.22 10.29 15.09
N ALA A 127 -1.98 9.23 14.31
CA ALA A 127 -1.62 7.91 14.83
C ALA A 127 -0.10 7.71 15.03
N GLY A 128 0.72 8.71 14.73
CA GLY A 128 2.19 8.58 14.79
C GLY A 128 2.80 7.72 13.67
N VAL A 129 2.07 7.53 12.57
CA VAL A 129 2.52 6.73 11.42
C VAL A 129 3.11 7.64 10.35
N THR A 130 4.35 7.36 9.97
CA THR A 130 5.02 8.07 8.87
C THR A 130 4.54 7.54 7.52
N VAL A 131 3.99 8.41 6.67
CA VAL A 131 3.73 8.10 5.26
C VAL A 131 4.97 8.48 4.46
N TRP A 132 5.72 7.47 3.98
CA TRP A 132 6.96 7.69 3.24
C TRP A 132 6.73 8.11 1.78
N ALA A 133 5.73 7.51 1.13
CA ALA A 133 5.36 7.86 -0.23
C ALA A 133 3.85 7.72 -0.46
N THR A 134 3.31 8.58 -1.33
CA THR A 134 1.94 8.51 -1.83
C THR A 134 1.96 8.38 -3.34
N LEU A 135 1.22 7.42 -3.86
CA LEU A 135 1.20 7.06 -5.27
C LEU A 135 -0.23 7.21 -5.79
N ALA A 136 -0.37 7.61 -7.05
CA ALA A 136 -1.61 7.47 -7.79
C ALA A 136 -1.40 6.42 -8.87
N ILE A 137 -2.31 5.44 -8.96
CA ILE A 137 -2.28 4.38 -9.98
C ILE A 137 -3.65 4.33 -10.66
N GLY A 138 -3.64 4.30 -11.99
CA GLY A 138 -4.83 4.04 -12.80
C GLY A 138 -4.49 3.18 -14.00
N ALA A 139 -5.50 2.88 -14.82
CA ALA A 139 -5.39 1.89 -15.89
C ALA A 139 -4.32 2.23 -16.96
N HIS A 140 -4.01 3.51 -17.14
CA HIS A 140 -3.14 4.00 -18.21
C HIS A 140 -2.01 4.91 -17.76
N ARG A 141 -2.00 5.28 -16.47
CA ARG A 141 -1.01 6.21 -15.92
C ARG A 141 -0.81 5.92 -14.44
N ALA A 142 0.39 6.22 -13.97
CA ALA A 142 0.71 6.17 -12.56
C ALA A 142 1.82 7.18 -12.25
N ARG A 143 1.83 7.70 -11.02
CA ARG A 143 2.85 8.65 -10.58
C ARG A 143 3.01 8.67 -9.07
N VAL A 144 4.18 9.15 -8.65
CA VAL A 144 4.39 9.63 -7.28
C VAL A 144 3.67 10.97 -7.12
N LEU A 145 2.97 11.13 -6.00
CA LEU A 145 2.38 12.39 -5.57
C LEU A 145 3.33 13.08 -4.57
N HIS A 146 3.63 14.34 -4.83
CA HIS A 146 4.44 15.17 -3.93
C HIS A 146 3.49 15.94 -3.01
N ARG A 147 3.61 15.71 -1.70
CA ARG A 147 2.78 16.28 -0.64
C ARG A 147 3.66 16.76 0.49
#